data_AF-A0A7R9YNG1-F1
#
_entry.id   AF-A0A7R9YNG1-F1
#
_cell.length_a   1.000
_cell.length_b   1.000
_cell.length_c   1.000
_cell.angle_alpha   90.00
_cell.angle_beta   90.00
_cell.angle_gamma   90.00
#
_symmetry.space_group_name_H-M   'P 1'
#
loop_
_entity.id
_entity.type
_entity.pdbx_description
1 polymer ?
#
loop_
_entity_poly.entity_id
_entity_poly.type
_entity_poly.pdbx_seq_one_letter_code
_entity_poly.pdbx_strand_id
1 'polypeptide(L)'
;GADGADGARLLLFEGEAGIIAAGTSPYYGGGLKLFPFARVTEHAMHLRIARIPPLLGFLKLWWIFRGTYRNYRCGVLDYVGTDFEVELLSGSYPFQHSGEAVGERARFRLKVADAPVRFVDFAPAPAVRDARPMPDAMVARRERAAAAANALAKRGEGAPADALAQGGASAERPPRA
;
A
#
# COMPACT_ATOMS: atom_id res chain seq x y z
N GLY A 1 8.77 -7.50 29.65
CA GLY A 1 8.83 -8.94 29.35
C GLY A 1 8.86 -9.09 27.85
N ALA A 2 9.87 -9.76 27.33
CA ALA A 2 10.12 -9.93 25.91
C ALA A 2 9.10 -10.90 25.29
N ASP A 3 8.59 -10.56 24.11
CA ASP A 3 7.96 -11.48 23.17
C ASP A 3 8.18 -10.85 21.77
N GLY A 4 9.00 -11.39 20.87
CA GLY A 4 9.32 -12.80 20.69
C GLY A 4 8.95 -13.31 19.30
N ALA A 5 9.00 -12.46 18.27
CA ALA A 5 9.09 -12.87 16.86
C ALA A 5 9.68 -11.69 16.07
N ASP A 6 11.00 -11.58 16.04
CA ASP A 6 11.68 -10.59 15.18
C ASP A 6 11.69 -11.12 13.74
N GLY A 7 10.47 -11.24 13.18
CA GLY A 7 10.32 -11.31 11.74
C GLY A 7 10.90 -10.03 11.18
N ALA A 8 11.88 -10.15 10.28
CA ALA A 8 12.59 -9.02 9.72
C ALA A 8 11.63 -7.89 9.34
N ARG A 9 11.71 -6.77 10.05
CA ARG A 9 10.90 -5.58 9.76
C ARG A 9 11.53 -4.90 8.56
N LEU A 10 10.74 -4.72 7.50
CA LEU A 10 11.17 -4.00 6.31
C LEU A 10 10.68 -2.55 6.41
N LEU A 11 11.61 -1.58 6.36
CA LEU A 11 11.24 -0.18 6.21
C LEU A 11 10.64 0.04 4.82
N LEU A 12 9.33 0.30 4.77
CA LEU A 12 8.62 0.52 3.51
C LEU A 12 8.68 1.96 3.04
N PHE A 13 8.69 2.91 3.97
CA PHE A 13 8.64 4.35 3.71
C PHE A 13 9.15 5.13 4.91
N GLU A 14 9.94 6.16 4.64
CA GLU A 14 10.33 7.20 5.59
C GLU A 14 10.21 8.56 4.88
N GLY A 15 9.51 9.51 5.49
CA GLY A 15 9.30 10.83 4.93
C GLY A 15 7.99 11.47 5.35
N GLU A 16 7.64 12.57 4.69
CA GLU A 16 6.43 13.33 4.99
C GLU A 16 5.20 12.72 4.29
N ALA A 17 4.13 12.54 5.06
CA ALA A 17 2.82 12.12 4.57
C ALA A 17 1.76 13.16 4.93
N GLY A 18 0.80 13.39 4.03
CA GLY A 18 -0.40 14.19 4.35
C GLY A 18 -1.50 13.34 4.96
N ILE A 19 -1.62 12.09 4.53
CA ILE A 19 -2.53 11.08 5.07
C ILE A 19 -1.86 9.71 5.02
N ILE A 20 -2.07 8.93 6.07
CA ILE A 20 -1.76 7.50 6.13
C ILE A 20 -3.07 6.81 6.48
N ALA A 21 -3.54 5.94 5.59
CA ALA A 21 -4.82 5.25 5.77
C ALA A 21 -4.68 3.80 5.33
N ALA A 22 -5.31 2.87 6.04
CA ALA A 22 -5.41 1.49 5.57
C ALA A 22 -6.84 0.97 5.67
N GLY A 23 -7.14 -0.01 4.83
CA GLY A 23 -8.44 -0.66 4.83
C GLY A 23 -8.45 -2.00 4.11
N THR A 24 -9.34 -2.89 4.55
CA THR A 24 -9.66 -4.17 3.91
C THR A 24 -10.85 -4.05 2.95
N SER A 25 -11.58 -2.94 3.02
CA SER A 25 -12.64 -2.56 2.07
C SER A 25 -12.14 -1.49 1.11
N PRO A 26 -12.50 -1.54 -0.19
CA PRO A 26 -12.05 -0.53 -1.14
C PRO A 26 -12.65 0.86 -0.93
N TYR A 27 -13.77 0.96 -0.21
CA TYR A 27 -14.53 2.18 -0.03
C TYR A 27 -14.35 2.77 1.37
N TYR A 28 -14.11 4.08 1.44
CA TYR A 28 -13.99 4.84 2.69
C TYR A 28 -15.35 5.43 3.13
N GLY A 29 -16.19 5.82 2.17
CA GLY A 29 -17.52 6.39 2.42
C GLY A 29 -18.00 7.20 1.21
N GLY A 30 -19.32 7.37 1.03
CA GLY A 30 -19.89 8.22 -0.04
C GLY A 30 -19.46 7.84 -1.47
N GLY A 31 -19.11 6.57 -1.71
CA GLY A 31 -18.59 6.09 -3.00
C GLY A 31 -17.09 6.36 -3.25
N LEU A 32 -16.38 7.00 -2.31
CA LEU A 32 -14.94 7.25 -2.41
C LEU A 32 -14.16 5.93 -2.31
N LYS A 33 -13.55 5.51 -3.41
CA LYS A 33 -12.68 4.33 -3.47
C LYS A 33 -11.25 4.64 -3.05
N LEU A 34 -11.06 4.92 -1.76
CA LEU A 34 -9.76 5.30 -1.20
C LEU A 34 -8.73 4.16 -1.26
N PHE A 35 -9.17 2.91 -1.21
CA PHE A 35 -8.30 1.74 -1.14
C PHE A 35 -8.49 0.84 -2.37
N PRO A 36 -8.05 1.26 -3.57
CA PRO A 36 -8.40 0.56 -4.81
C PRO A 36 -7.87 -0.87 -4.91
N PHE A 37 -6.87 -1.22 -4.11
CA PHE A 37 -6.27 -2.55 -4.04
C PHE A 37 -6.71 -3.36 -2.81
N ALA A 38 -7.62 -2.83 -1.99
CA ALA A 38 -8.27 -3.64 -0.98
C ALA A 38 -9.04 -4.77 -1.69
N ARG A 39 -8.87 -6.01 -1.21
CA ARG A 39 -9.38 -7.26 -1.80
C ARG A 39 -8.66 -7.78 -3.04
N VAL A 40 -7.47 -7.28 -3.39
CA VAL A 40 -6.61 -7.97 -4.39
C VAL A 40 -6.19 -9.35 -3.88
N THR A 41 -6.08 -9.50 -2.56
CA THR A 41 -5.94 -10.80 -1.89
C THR A 41 -6.96 -10.89 -0.77
N GLU A 42 -7.39 -12.10 -0.43
CA GLU A 42 -8.45 -12.35 0.55
C GLU A 42 -8.07 -11.97 1.98
N HIS A 43 -6.77 -12.03 2.30
CA HIS A 43 -6.27 -11.90 3.68
C HIS A 43 -5.35 -10.71 3.91
N ALA A 44 -5.37 -9.70 3.03
CA ALA A 44 -4.55 -8.50 3.19
C ALA A 44 -5.38 -7.22 3.27
N MET A 45 -4.81 -6.22 3.91
CA MET A 45 -5.27 -4.84 3.84
C MET A 45 -4.44 -4.06 2.83
N HIS A 46 -5.00 -2.95 2.37
CA HIS A 46 -4.30 -1.98 1.55
C HIS A 46 -3.93 -0.77 2.42
N LEU A 47 -2.63 -0.48 2.54
CA LEU A 47 -2.09 0.72 3.17
C LEU A 47 -1.78 1.75 2.07
N ARG A 48 -2.32 2.94 2.23
CA ARG A 48 -2.10 4.09 1.36
C ARG A 48 -1.44 5.22 2.14
N ILE A 49 -0.31 5.69 1.63
CA ILE A 49 0.35 6.91 2.08
C ILE A 49 0.15 7.92 0.95
N ALA A 50 -0.38 9.10 1.26
CA ALA A 50 -0.62 10.12 0.25
C ALA A 50 -0.24 11.52 0.74
N ARG A 51 0.33 12.31 -0.16
CA ARG A 51 0.56 13.75 0.03
C ARG A 51 0.08 14.52 -1.18
N ILE A 52 -1.23 14.73 -1.25
CA ILE A 52 -1.84 15.41 -2.40
C ILE A 52 -2.03 16.89 -2.04
N PRO A 53 -1.42 17.83 -2.80
CA PRO A 53 -1.70 19.25 -2.64
C PRO A 53 -3.20 19.53 -2.82
N PRO A 54 -3.83 20.38 -1.98
CA PRO A 54 -5.28 20.58 -1.99
C PRO A 54 -5.86 20.94 -3.37
N LEU A 55 -5.21 21.85 -4.10
CA LEU A 55 -5.64 22.28 -5.43
C LEU A 55 -5.58 21.13 -6.45
N LEU A 56 -4.53 20.32 -6.40
CA LEU A 56 -4.39 19.15 -7.27
C LEU A 56 -5.44 18.09 -6.91
N GLY A 57 -5.72 17.90 -5.62
CA GLY A 57 -6.77 17.02 -5.12
C GLY A 57 -8.14 17.39 -5.66
N PHE A 58 -8.49 18.68 -5.62
CA PHE A 58 -9.74 19.19 -6.18
C PHE A 58 -9.86 18.94 -7.69
N LEU A 59 -8.83 19.28 -8.46
CA LEU A 59 -8.82 19.07 -9.91
C LEU A 59 -8.87 17.59 -10.32
N LYS A 60 -8.47 16.69 -9.42
CA LYS A 60 -8.42 15.24 -9.65
C LYS A 60 -9.48 14.48 -8.86
N LEU A 61 -10.43 15.17 -8.25
CA LEU A 61 -11.43 14.60 -7.33
C LEU A 61 -12.15 13.39 -7.94
N TRP A 62 -12.60 13.51 -9.19
CA TRP A 62 -13.27 12.41 -9.91
C TRP A 62 -12.41 11.14 -10.02
N TRP A 63 -11.11 11.28 -10.26
CA TRP A 63 -10.17 10.17 -10.38
C TRP A 63 -9.86 9.54 -9.03
N ILE A 64 -9.81 10.38 -7.98
CA ILE A 64 -9.64 9.94 -6.59
C ILE A 64 -10.87 9.14 -6.15
N PHE A 65 -12.08 9.65 -6.42
CA PHE A 65 -13.34 8.96 -6.13
C PHE A 65 -13.43 7.59 -6.80
N ARG A 66 -12.99 7.47 -8.07
CA ARG A 66 -12.94 6.19 -8.79
C ARG A 66 -11.82 5.26 -8.34
N GLY A 67 -10.90 5.71 -7.47
CA GLY A 67 -9.74 4.95 -7.03
C GLY A 67 -8.71 4.71 -8.13
N THR A 68 -8.74 5.48 -9.23
CA THR A 68 -7.80 5.35 -10.35
C THR A 68 -6.66 6.34 -10.28
N TYR A 69 -6.76 7.36 -9.42
CA TYR A 69 -5.69 8.32 -9.22
C TYR A 69 -4.45 7.65 -8.63
N ARG A 70 -3.36 7.70 -9.39
CA ARG A 70 -2.02 7.28 -8.98
C ARG A 70 -1.05 8.38 -9.37
N ASN A 71 -0.26 8.84 -8.41
CA ASN A 71 0.78 9.81 -8.67
C ASN A 71 1.94 9.62 -7.71
N TYR A 72 2.85 8.73 -8.09
CA TYR A 72 4.04 8.41 -7.30
C TYR A 72 4.97 9.61 -7.15
N ARG A 73 5.00 10.53 -8.13
CA ARG A 73 5.77 11.78 -8.05
C ARG A 73 5.20 12.78 -7.04
N CYS A 74 3.90 12.68 -6.74
CA CYS A 74 3.24 13.49 -5.72
C CYS A 74 2.94 12.68 -4.46
N GLY A 75 3.75 11.66 -4.15
CA GLY A 75 3.74 10.99 -2.87
C GLY A 75 2.49 10.15 -2.58
N VAL A 76 1.81 9.61 -3.61
CA VAL A 76 0.80 8.54 -3.43
C VAL A 76 1.47 7.19 -3.57
N LEU A 77 1.61 6.47 -2.45
CA LEU A 77 2.20 5.16 -2.34
C LEU A 77 1.18 4.16 -1.81
N ASP A 78 1.16 2.97 -2.41
CA ASP A 78 0.18 1.92 -2.15
C ASP A 78 0.93 0.63 -1.80
N TYR A 79 0.62 0.05 -0.64
CA TYR A 79 1.19 -1.22 -0.16
C TYR A 79 0.05 -2.18 0.17
N VAL A 80 0.28 -3.48 -0.04
CA VAL A 80 -0.67 -4.54 0.32
C VAL A 80 0.05 -5.52 1.24
N GLY A 81 -0.54 -5.78 2.41
CA GLY A 81 0.09 -6.58 3.45
C GLY A 81 -0.90 -6.92 4.56
N THR A 82 -0.46 -7.71 5.52
CA THR A 82 -1.29 -8.20 6.62
C THR A 82 -0.99 -7.50 7.94
N ASP A 83 0.16 -6.85 8.03
CA ASP A 83 0.69 -6.26 9.26
C ASP A 83 1.54 -5.05 8.92
N PHE A 84 1.15 -3.89 9.43
CA PHE A 84 1.85 -2.63 9.24
C PHE A 84 2.05 -1.96 10.59
N GLU A 85 3.25 -1.47 10.81
CA GLU A 85 3.57 -0.63 11.96
C GLU A 85 3.91 0.77 11.45
N VAL A 86 3.36 1.78 12.12
CA VAL A 86 3.56 3.19 11.78
C VAL A 86 4.03 3.92 13.03
N GLU A 87 5.09 4.69 12.85
CA GLU A 87 5.64 5.61 13.85
C GLU A 87 5.75 7.00 13.23
N LEU A 88 5.24 8.00 13.94
CA LEU A 88 5.22 9.40 13.54
C LEU A 88 6.33 10.13 14.30
N LEU A 89 7.35 10.58 13.58
CA LEU A 89 8.57 11.14 14.17
C LEU A 89 8.39 12.56 14.74
N SER A 90 7.39 13.30 14.25
CA SER A 90 7.14 14.71 14.59
C SER A 90 6.09 14.92 15.70
N GLY A 91 5.59 13.84 16.32
CA GLY A 91 4.61 13.91 17.41
C GLY A 91 3.37 13.04 17.20
N SER A 92 2.30 13.36 17.92
CA SER A 92 1.01 12.69 17.80
C SER A 92 0.09 13.41 16.79
N TYR A 93 -0.69 12.62 16.04
CA TYR A 93 -1.64 13.15 15.07
C TYR A 93 -3.03 12.54 15.30
N PRO A 94 -4.11 13.23 14.88
CA PRO A 94 -5.47 12.71 14.96
C PRO A 94 -5.58 11.34 14.28
N PHE A 95 -6.15 10.39 15.00
CA PHE A 95 -6.34 9.02 14.55
C PHE A 95 -7.83 8.69 14.48
N GLN A 96 -8.25 8.17 13.33
CA GLN A 96 -9.62 7.78 13.06
C GLN A 96 -9.67 6.29 12.74
N HIS A 97 -10.62 5.58 13.33
CA HIS A 97 -10.86 4.16 13.05
C HIS A 97 -12.33 3.93 12.73
N SER A 98 -12.61 3.33 11.57
CA SER A 98 -13.97 3.03 11.10
C SER A 98 -14.94 4.23 11.11
N GLY A 99 -14.43 5.44 10.86
CA GLY A 99 -15.22 6.67 10.89
C GLY A 99 -15.12 7.44 12.21
N GLU A 100 -14.63 6.80 13.28
CA GLU A 100 -14.69 7.39 14.61
C GLU A 100 -13.35 7.93 15.07
N ALA A 101 -13.38 9.11 15.69
CA ALA A 101 -12.18 9.71 16.28
C ALA A 101 -11.77 8.93 17.54
N VAL A 102 -10.52 8.47 17.58
CA VAL A 102 -9.96 7.67 18.70
C VAL A 102 -8.92 8.48 19.50
N GLY A 103 -8.84 9.79 19.23
CA GLY A 103 -7.84 10.70 19.78
C GLY A 103 -6.57 10.74 18.94
N GLU A 104 -5.45 11.14 19.55
CA GLU A 104 -4.18 11.26 18.85
C GLU A 104 -3.30 10.01 19.03
N ARG A 105 -2.48 9.69 18.03
CA ARG A 105 -1.49 8.61 18.09
C ARG A 105 -0.17 9.07 17.49
N ALA A 106 0.93 8.72 18.14
CA ALA A 106 2.28 8.84 17.58
C ALA A 106 2.80 7.50 17.03
N ARG A 107 2.26 6.37 17.51
CA ARG A 107 2.58 5.03 17.02
C ARG A 107 1.34 4.16 17.03
N PHE A 108 1.17 3.34 15.99
CA PHE A 108 0.08 2.38 15.90
C PHE A 108 0.46 1.21 15.00
N ARG A 109 -0.21 0.08 15.20
CA ARG A 109 -0.07 -1.13 14.39
C ARG A 109 -1.43 -1.51 13.83
N LEU A 110 -1.46 -1.84 12.55
CA LEU A 110 -2.63 -2.32 11.84
C LEU A 110 -2.35 -3.76 11.44
N LYS A 111 -3.15 -4.69 11.96
CA LYS A 111 -3.05 -6.12 11.63
C LYS A 111 -4.39 -6.64 11.14
N VAL A 112 -4.37 -7.43 10.08
CA VAL A 112 -5.54 -8.22 9.65
C VAL A 112 -5.79 -9.30 10.70
N ALA A 113 -7.05 -9.46 11.12
CA ALA A 113 -7.42 -10.50 12.07
C ALA A 113 -7.14 -11.89 11.49
N ASP A 114 -6.62 -12.80 12.32
CA ASP A 114 -6.27 -14.16 11.88
C ASP A 114 -7.52 -14.99 11.53
N ALA A 115 -8.68 -14.65 12.11
CA ALA A 115 -9.97 -15.26 11.83
C ALA A 115 -10.88 -14.31 11.02
N PRO A 116 -11.42 -14.74 9.87
CA PRO A 116 -12.32 -13.92 9.08
C PRO A 116 -13.69 -13.78 9.77
N VAL A 117 -14.26 -12.58 9.69
CA VAL A 117 -15.65 -12.32 10.10
C VAL A 117 -16.56 -12.50 8.88
N ARG A 118 -17.62 -13.29 9.05
CA ARG A 118 -18.61 -13.53 7.98
C ARG A 118 -19.63 -12.40 7.94
N PHE A 119 -19.87 -11.87 6.74
CA PHE A 119 -20.89 -10.87 6.47
C PHE A 119 -21.86 -11.39 5.42
N VAL A 120 -23.10 -10.89 5.47
CA VAL A 120 -24.05 -11.05 4.36
C VAL A 120 -23.73 -9.95 3.34
N ASP A 121 -23.48 -10.33 2.10
CA ASP A 121 -23.26 -9.41 1.00
C ASP A 121 -24.42 -9.53 -0.01
N PHE A 122 -25.03 -8.39 -0.32
CA PHE A 122 -26.09 -8.27 -1.33
C PHE A 122 -25.57 -7.67 -2.64
N ALA A 123 -24.30 -7.27 -2.68
CA ALA A 123 -23.67 -6.84 -3.91
C ALA A 123 -23.57 -8.03 -4.87
N PRO A 124 -23.72 -7.81 -6.19
CA PRO A 124 -23.40 -8.83 -7.16
C PRO A 124 -21.95 -9.26 -6.96
N ALA A 125 -21.70 -10.57 -7.01
CA ALA A 125 -20.35 -11.12 -6.89
C ALA A 125 -19.42 -10.32 -7.83
N PRO A 126 -18.26 -9.86 -7.36
CA PRO A 126 -17.32 -9.19 -8.25
C PRO A 126 -17.08 -10.14 -9.41
N ALA A 127 -17.19 -9.64 -10.65
CA ALA A 127 -16.82 -10.43 -11.82
C ALA A 127 -15.41 -10.94 -11.52
N VAL A 128 -15.31 -12.25 -11.27
CA VAL A 128 -14.02 -12.92 -11.14
C VAL A 128 -13.39 -12.67 -12.49
N ARG A 129 -12.54 -11.64 -12.57
CA ARG A 129 -11.56 -11.61 -13.64
C ARG A 129 -10.75 -12.84 -13.33
N ASP A 130 -10.94 -13.88 -14.14
CA ASP A 130 -10.07 -15.05 -14.17
C ASP A 130 -8.69 -14.52 -13.85
N ALA A 131 -8.18 -14.92 -12.70
CA ALA A 131 -6.87 -14.50 -12.27
C ALA A 131 -5.96 -15.03 -13.36
N ARG A 132 -5.63 -14.16 -14.33
CA ARG A 132 -4.68 -14.53 -15.36
C ARG A 132 -3.46 -14.95 -14.55
N PRO A 133 -2.98 -16.18 -14.72
CA PRO A 133 -1.82 -16.64 -13.98
C PRO A 133 -0.76 -15.56 -14.13
N MET A 134 -0.18 -15.14 -12.99
CA MET A 134 0.89 -14.14 -13.02
C MET A 134 1.93 -14.66 -14.01
N PRO A 135 2.33 -13.88 -15.03
CA PRO A 135 3.34 -14.32 -15.97
C PRO A 135 4.58 -14.78 -15.20
N ASP A 136 5.22 -15.87 -15.62
CA ASP A 136 6.35 -16.49 -14.90
C ASP A 136 7.46 -15.49 -14.56
N ALA A 137 7.69 -14.50 -15.43
CA ALA A 137 8.64 -13.41 -15.20
C ALA A 137 8.33 -12.58 -13.94
N MET A 138 7.05 -12.40 -13.61
CA MET A 138 6.58 -11.62 -12.47
C MET A 138 6.62 -12.43 -11.17
N VAL A 139 6.36 -13.75 -11.25
CA VAL A 139 6.59 -14.71 -10.16
C VAL A 139 8.09 -14.74 -9.81
N ALA A 140 8.94 -14.90 -10.82
CA ALA A 140 10.40 -14.88 -10.65
C ALA A 140 10.91 -13.56 -10.06
N ARG A 141 10.31 -12.41 -10.43
CA ARG A 141 10.66 -11.11 -9.84
C ARG A 141 10.26 -11.02 -8.37
N ARG A 142 9.09 -11.56 -7.99
CA ARG A 142 8.63 -11.61 -6.60
C ARG A 142 9.51 -12.53 -5.76
N GLU A 143 9.87 -13.70 -6.28
CA GLU A 143 10.77 -14.65 -5.62
C GLU A 143 12.17 -14.05 -5.44
N ARG A 144 12.71 -13.36 -6.46
CA ARG A 144 13.99 -12.64 -6.34
C ARG A 144 13.92 -11.52 -5.31
N ALA A 145 12.84 -10.75 -5.27
CA ALA A 145 12.66 -9.69 -4.28
C ALA A 145 12.54 -10.26 -2.86
N ALA A 146 11.81 -11.36 -2.67
CA ALA A 146 11.71 -12.06 -1.39
C ALA A 146 13.05 -12.69 -0.97
N ALA A 147 13.78 -13.29 -1.90
CA ALA A 147 15.10 -13.84 -1.66
C ALA A 147 16.13 -12.75 -1.31
N ALA A 148 16.08 -11.61 -2.00
CA ALA A 148 16.91 -10.45 -1.71
C ALA A 148 16.59 -9.88 -0.32
N ALA A 149 15.31 -9.69 0.02
CA ALA A 149 14.89 -9.23 1.34
C ALA A 149 15.35 -10.21 2.46
N ASN A 150 15.24 -11.52 2.22
CA ASN A 150 15.73 -12.54 3.15
C ASN A 150 17.26 -12.55 3.28
N ALA A 151 17.98 -12.36 2.18
CA ALA A 151 19.44 -12.28 2.19
C ALA A 151 19.94 -11.03 2.93
N LEU A 152 19.20 -9.93 2.81
CA LEU A 152 19.49 -8.68 3.47
C LEU A 152 19.20 -8.73 4.97
N ALA A 153 18.07 -9.33 5.35
CA ALA A 153 17.73 -9.61 6.75
C ALA A 153 18.78 -10.51 7.43
N LYS A 154 19.38 -11.46 6.69
CA LYS A 154 20.44 -12.33 7.21
C LYS A 154 21.80 -11.63 7.36
N ARG A 155 22.02 -10.48 6.72
CA ARG A 155 23.29 -9.74 6.75
C ARG A 155 23.33 -8.63 7.80
N GLY A 156 22.20 -8.28 8.43
CA GLY A 156 22.15 -7.17 9.39
C GLY A 156 22.45 -5.80 8.79
N GLU A 157 22.42 -5.68 7.45
CA GLU A 157 22.72 -4.46 6.71
C GLU A 157 21.41 -3.92 6.09
N GLY A 158 21.03 -2.69 6.43
CA GLY A 158 19.94 -1.97 5.77
C GLY A 158 20.23 -1.79 4.28
N ALA A 159 19.23 -2.00 3.42
CA ALA A 159 19.43 -1.96 1.97
C ALA A 159 19.59 -0.50 1.53
N PRO A 160 20.53 -0.20 0.62
CA PRO A 160 20.56 1.09 -0.05
C PRO A 160 19.34 1.23 -0.98
N ALA A 161 18.68 2.38 -0.89
CA ALA A 161 17.40 2.71 -1.54
C ALA A 161 17.44 2.90 -3.07
N ASP A 162 18.55 2.58 -3.76
CA ASP A 162 18.77 3.06 -5.13
C ASP A 162 18.56 2.06 -6.27
N ALA A 163 18.13 0.82 -6.01
CA ALA A 163 18.10 -0.22 -7.06
C ALA A 163 16.75 -0.42 -7.79
N LEU A 164 15.71 0.38 -7.54
CA LEU A 164 14.40 0.22 -8.22
C LEU A 164 14.04 1.36 -9.21
N ALA A 165 14.94 2.31 -9.46
CA ALA A 165 14.66 3.47 -10.31
C ALA A 165 15.19 3.41 -11.76
N GLN A 166 15.95 2.38 -12.18
CA GLN A 166 16.50 2.33 -13.53
C GLN A 166 16.17 1.02 -14.24
N GLY A 167 15.12 1.07 -15.06
CA GLY A 167 14.65 -0.05 -15.87
C GLY A 167 13.53 0.38 -16.83
N GLY A 168 13.71 1.53 -17.49
CA GLY A 168 12.87 1.97 -18.60
C GLY A 168 13.74 2.07 -19.84
N ALA A 169 13.68 1.03 -20.66
CA ALA A 169 14.48 0.86 -21.86
C ALA A 169 14.33 2.03 -22.86
N SER A 170 15.48 2.44 -23.38
CA SER A 170 15.64 3.23 -24.59
C SER A 170 14.95 2.51 -25.75
N ALA A 171 13.92 3.14 -26.34
CA ALA A 171 13.37 2.73 -27.62
C ALA A 171 13.80 3.77 -28.65
N GLU A 172 14.70 3.36 -29.55
CA GLU A 172 15.09 4.09 -30.74
C GLU A 172 13.85 4.52 -31.55
N ARG A 173 13.82 5.79 -31.94
CA ARG A 173 12.92 6.27 -33.01
C ARG A 173 13.57 5.97 -34.36
N PRO A 174 12.86 5.37 -35.33
CA PRO A 174 13.33 5.37 -36.71
C PRO A 174 13.19 6.78 -37.33
N PRO A 175 14.04 7.13 -38.30
CA PRO A 175 14.00 8.44 -38.96
C PRO A 175 12.76 8.57 -39.83
N ARG A 176 12.13 9.76 -39.80
CA ARG A 176 11.11 10.13 -40.77
C ARG A 176 11.78 10.58 -42.06
N ALA A 177 11.36 9.98 -43.18
CA ALA A 177 11.50 10.54 -44.52
C ALA A 177 10.50 11.68 -44.73
#